data_AF-A0A1Q3E581-F1
#
_entry.id   AF-A0A1Q3E581-F1
#
_cell.length_a   1.000
_cell.length_b   1.000
_cell.length_c   1.000
_cell.angle_alpha   90.00
_cell.angle_beta   90.00
_cell.angle_gamma   90.00
#
_symmetry.space_group_name_H-M   'P 1'
#
loop_
_entity.id
_entity.type
_entity.pdbx_description
1 polymer ?
#
loop_
_entity_poly.entity_id
_entity_poly.type
_entity_poly.pdbx_seq_one_letter_code
_entity_poly.pdbx_strand_id
1 'polypeptide(L)'
;MITAKAQYERAWSAQPFIAPQSARIALKLGDLNRRLGDDNGALAWLNRAIHITQSQSESSGVPPSMPSSPYAQRSLLYALSSLSAFYATTGKLAEAQSTAEASLDLIRSVRQPESIASISPPHALHALTLLQRSSVLAIHLAEVLYAQNKPTIVSTQWLSTAAESSERVIRVLTGSPLNTGTDRALVTPANTIQPSYLNNASLKRPATSLYRDSRRTAAEAWNLTGILLEVKDPKAALVAYEHAVHLAGSSEEHGKPADKTLKVDWEIIWGNYTRLKSKIQT
;
A
#
# COMPACT_ATOMS: atom_id res chain seq x y z
N MET A 1 17.91 3.02 14.60
CA MET A 1 17.20 4.17 13.98
C MET A 1 18.08 5.41 13.91
N ILE A 2 18.77 5.79 15.00
CA ILE A 2 19.70 6.93 15.04
C ILE A 2 20.78 6.85 13.95
N THR A 3 21.48 5.70 13.83
CA THR A 3 22.51 5.51 12.79
C THR A 3 21.96 5.67 11.38
N ALA A 4 20.74 5.19 11.12
CA ALA A 4 20.09 5.33 9.82
C ALA A 4 19.75 6.79 9.52
N LYS A 5 19.24 7.55 10.51
CA LYS A 5 18.98 9.00 10.38
C LYS A 5 20.25 9.74 9.98
N ALA A 6 21.35 9.52 10.71
CA ALA A 6 22.64 10.16 10.41
C ALA A 6 23.17 9.83 9.00
N GLN A 7 22.96 8.60 8.51
CA GLN A 7 23.33 8.21 7.15
C GLN A 7 22.50 8.95 6.09
N TYR A 8 21.19 9.08 6.30
CA TYR A 8 20.32 9.83 5.38
C TYR A 8 20.57 11.33 5.43
N GLU A 9 20.89 11.90 6.60
CA GLU A 9 21.29 13.31 6.73
C GLU A 9 22.61 13.58 6.01
N ARG A 10 23.60 12.70 6.15
CA ARG A 10 24.85 12.79 5.38
C ARG A 10 24.58 12.70 3.88
N ALA A 11 23.74 11.75 3.46
CA ALA A 11 23.36 11.60 2.06
C ALA A 11 22.63 12.85 1.53
N TRP A 12 21.80 13.49 2.36
CA TRP A 12 21.13 14.76 2.04
C TRP A 12 22.13 15.91 1.89
N SER A 13 23.04 16.09 2.86
CA SER A 13 24.06 17.15 2.84
C SER A 13 25.07 16.99 1.70
N ALA A 14 25.31 15.78 1.23
CA ALA A 14 26.21 15.50 0.12
C ALA A 14 25.61 15.79 -1.28
N GLN A 15 24.34 16.19 -1.38
CA GLN A 15 23.72 16.45 -2.68
C GLN A 15 24.02 17.88 -3.16
N PRO A 16 24.63 18.04 -4.35
CA PRO A 16 25.00 19.36 -4.87
C PRO A 16 23.80 20.20 -5.28
N PHE A 17 22.65 19.58 -5.58
CA PHE A 17 21.38 20.23 -5.89
C PHE A 17 20.21 19.33 -5.51
N ILE A 18 19.02 19.92 -5.36
CA ILE A 18 17.77 19.19 -5.12
C ILE A 18 17.40 18.44 -6.41
N ALA A 19 17.64 17.14 -6.41
CA ALA A 19 17.32 16.24 -7.51
C ALA A 19 16.01 15.49 -7.20
N PRO A 20 15.34 14.86 -8.19
CA PRO A 20 14.16 14.05 -7.94
C PRO A 20 14.36 12.96 -6.86
N GLN A 21 15.57 12.40 -6.77
CA GLN A 21 15.95 11.43 -5.74
C GLN A 21 16.01 12.00 -4.31
N SER A 22 16.17 13.31 -4.16
CA SER A 22 16.14 14.01 -2.87
C SER A 22 14.79 13.84 -2.18
N ALA A 23 13.69 13.75 -2.92
CA ALA A 23 12.36 13.47 -2.37
C ALA A 23 12.32 12.15 -1.57
N ARG A 24 13.02 11.11 -2.03
CA ARG A 24 13.07 9.82 -1.34
C ARG A 24 13.91 9.88 -0.06
N ILE A 25 14.98 10.68 -0.05
CA ILE A 25 15.79 10.90 1.16
C ILE A 25 14.97 11.68 2.18
N ALA A 26 14.33 12.78 1.76
CA ALA A 26 13.44 13.57 2.61
C ALA A 26 12.32 12.71 3.20
N LEU A 27 11.66 11.87 2.39
CA LEU A 27 10.66 10.92 2.85
C LEU A 27 11.22 9.99 3.95
N LYS A 28 12.41 9.42 3.74
CA LYS A 28 13.03 8.51 4.71
C LYS A 28 13.41 9.22 6.01
N LEU A 29 13.86 10.47 5.94
CA LEU A 29 14.09 11.31 7.12
C LEU A 29 12.79 11.61 7.86
N GLY A 30 11.69 11.88 7.13
CA GLY A 30 10.36 12.03 7.71
C GLY A 30 9.91 10.79 8.49
N ASP A 31 9.98 9.62 7.85
CA ASP A 31 9.66 8.33 8.47
C ASP A 31 10.50 8.07 9.75
N LEU A 32 11.79 8.39 9.70
CA LEU A 32 12.73 8.16 10.80
C LEU A 32 12.51 9.13 11.96
N ASN A 33 12.30 10.42 11.70
CA ASN A 33 12.02 11.41 12.74
C ASN A 33 10.73 11.05 13.49
N ARG A 34 9.68 10.62 12.77
CA ARG A 34 8.45 10.14 13.40
C ARG A 34 8.71 9.00 14.37
N ARG A 35 9.48 7.99 13.95
CA ARG A 35 9.83 6.84 14.80
C ARG A 35 10.74 7.19 15.97
N LEU A 36 11.39 8.35 15.94
CA LEU A 36 12.22 8.87 17.02
C LEU A 36 11.46 9.86 17.92
N GLY A 37 10.16 10.09 17.66
CA GLY A 37 9.32 11.02 18.42
C GLY A 37 9.52 12.51 18.08
N ASP A 38 10.22 12.81 16.98
CA ASP A 38 10.39 14.17 16.47
C ASP A 38 9.30 14.49 15.42
N ASP A 39 8.09 14.79 15.91
CA ASP A 39 6.93 15.01 15.05
C ASP A 39 7.06 16.25 14.17
N ASN A 40 7.66 17.33 14.69
CA ASN A 40 7.91 18.56 13.93
C ASN A 40 8.91 18.31 12.79
N GLY A 41 10.02 17.62 13.10
CA GLY A 41 10.99 17.21 12.09
C GLY A 41 10.38 16.27 11.07
N ALA A 42 9.55 15.32 11.51
CA ALA A 42 8.85 14.40 10.61
C ALA A 42 7.99 15.15 9.59
N LEU A 43 7.12 16.05 10.07
CA LEU A 43 6.22 16.82 9.22
C LEU A 43 6.99 17.73 8.25
N ALA A 44 8.05 18.41 8.72
CA ALA A 44 8.90 19.25 7.88
C ALA A 44 9.53 18.46 6.73
N TRP A 45 10.06 17.26 7.01
CA TRP A 45 10.67 16.41 5.99
C TRP A 45 9.66 15.79 5.02
N LEU A 46 8.47 15.41 5.49
CA LEU A 46 7.40 14.91 4.63
C LEU A 46 6.88 15.99 3.68
N ASN A 47 6.64 17.21 4.18
CA ASN A 47 6.27 18.36 3.34
C ASN A 47 7.36 18.68 2.34
N ARG A 48 8.64 18.63 2.75
CA ARG A 48 9.77 18.81 1.84
C ARG A 48 9.81 17.73 0.76
N ALA A 49 9.55 16.46 1.09
CA ALA A 49 9.49 15.38 0.11
C ALA A 49 8.41 15.64 -0.95
N ILE A 50 7.23 16.10 -0.52
CA ILE A 50 6.12 16.48 -1.40
C ILE A 50 6.53 17.66 -2.30
N HIS A 51 7.06 18.72 -1.71
CA HIS A 51 7.50 19.91 -2.45
C HIS A 51 8.53 19.56 -3.53
N ILE A 52 9.53 18.72 -3.25
CA ILE A 52 10.54 18.31 -4.25
C ILE A 52 9.92 17.57 -5.45
N THR A 53 8.83 16.83 -5.23
CA THR A 53 8.15 16.13 -6.32
C THR A 53 7.30 17.07 -7.19
N GLN A 54 7.06 18.29 -6.72
CA GLN A 54 6.33 19.34 -7.41
C GLN A 54 7.35 20.34 -7.97
N SER A 55 7.54 20.39 -9.28
CA SER A 55 8.58 21.25 -9.85
C SER A 55 8.39 22.77 -9.59
N GLN A 56 7.22 23.24 -9.12
CA GLN A 56 6.85 24.66 -9.12
C GLN A 56 5.83 25.14 -8.05
N SER A 57 5.45 24.35 -7.04
CA SER A 57 4.40 24.77 -6.09
C SER A 57 4.92 24.82 -4.64
N GLU A 58 4.76 25.98 -3.99
CA GLU A 58 5.03 26.18 -2.56
C GLU A 58 3.88 25.69 -1.66
N SER A 59 2.88 24.98 -2.22
CA SER A 59 1.76 24.49 -1.42
C SER A 59 2.17 23.39 -0.44
N SER A 60 1.80 23.56 0.84
CA SER A 60 1.84 22.49 1.82
C SER A 60 0.66 21.56 1.65
N GLY A 61 0.88 20.24 1.75
CA GLY A 61 -0.19 19.23 1.66
C GLY A 61 -0.29 18.56 0.29
N VAL A 62 -1.49 18.11 -0.08
CA VAL A 62 -1.70 17.39 -1.35
C VAL A 62 -1.69 18.38 -2.53
N PRO A 63 -0.85 18.18 -3.57
CA PRO A 63 -0.87 19.05 -4.74
C PRO A 63 -2.19 18.98 -5.51
N PRO A 64 -2.53 20.04 -6.27
CA PRO A 64 -3.72 20.06 -7.11
C PRO A 64 -3.59 19.15 -8.35
N SER A 65 -2.37 18.75 -8.74
CA SER A 65 -2.14 17.91 -9.92
C SER A 65 -0.93 17.00 -9.77
N MET A 66 -0.98 15.85 -10.46
CA MET A 66 0.12 14.90 -10.46
C MET A 66 1.31 15.44 -11.27
N PRO A 67 2.55 15.23 -10.82
CA PRO A 67 3.71 15.60 -11.61
C PRO A 67 3.75 14.77 -12.90
N SER A 68 4.37 15.31 -13.96
CA SER A 68 4.39 14.66 -15.28
C SER A 68 5.25 13.40 -15.33
N SER A 69 6.30 13.31 -14.51
CA SER A 69 7.22 12.17 -14.51
C SER A 69 6.70 10.99 -13.68
N PRO A 70 6.65 9.75 -14.22
CA PRO A 70 6.27 8.55 -13.47
C PRO A 70 7.05 8.34 -12.18
N TYR A 71 8.32 8.76 -12.14
CA TYR A 71 9.15 8.67 -10.93
C TYR A 71 8.67 9.64 -9.85
N ALA A 72 8.40 10.89 -10.23
CA ALA A 72 7.90 11.92 -9.32
C ALA A 72 6.51 11.56 -8.80
N GLN A 73 5.63 11.02 -9.67
CA GLN A 73 4.30 10.53 -9.29
C GLN A 73 4.38 9.47 -8.20
N ARG A 74 5.19 8.43 -8.41
CA ARG A 74 5.38 7.39 -7.40
C ARG A 74 5.90 7.99 -6.09
N SER A 75 6.93 8.83 -6.16
CA SER A 75 7.58 9.43 -4.99
C SER A 75 6.61 10.30 -4.18
N LEU A 76 5.77 11.08 -4.87
CA LEU A 76 4.71 11.88 -4.25
C LEU A 76 3.73 10.99 -3.50
N LEU A 77 3.22 9.92 -4.14
CA LEU A 77 2.26 9.03 -3.49
C LEU A 77 2.83 8.33 -2.25
N TYR A 78 4.13 7.94 -2.27
CA TYR A 78 4.78 7.43 -1.06
C TYR A 78 4.80 8.48 0.07
N ALA A 79 5.10 9.73 -0.25
CA ALA A 79 5.10 10.81 0.73
C ALA A 79 3.70 11.11 1.27
N LEU A 80 2.68 11.11 0.41
CA LEU A 80 1.28 11.31 0.80
C LEU A 80 0.75 10.18 1.68
N SER A 81 1.05 8.91 1.37
CA SER A 81 0.70 7.79 2.26
C SER A 81 1.36 7.93 3.63
N SER A 82 2.61 8.40 3.68
CA SER A 82 3.35 8.58 4.93
C SER A 82 2.85 9.78 5.74
N LEU A 83 2.43 10.87 5.05
CA LEU A 83 1.79 12.03 5.67
C LEU A 83 0.43 11.68 6.26
N SER A 84 -0.41 10.95 5.53
CA SER A 84 -1.71 10.46 6.04
C SER A 84 -1.51 9.58 7.28
N ALA A 85 -0.54 8.65 7.25
CA ALA A 85 -0.21 7.82 8.42
C ALA A 85 0.35 8.65 9.59
N PHE A 86 1.16 9.67 9.32
CA PHE A 86 1.65 10.59 10.35
C PHE A 86 0.48 11.28 11.06
N TYR A 87 -0.46 11.86 10.31
CA TYR A 87 -1.63 12.50 10.88
C TYR A 87 -2.51 11.51 11.67
N ALA A 88 -2.74 10.31 11.15
CA ALA A 88 -3.51 9.30 11.84
C ALA A 88 -2.89 8.91 13.19
N THR A 89 -1.58 8.64 13.20
CA THR A 89 -0.85 8.21 14.42
C THR A 89 -0.62 9.33 15.44
N THR A 90 -0.76 10.60 15.05
CA THR A 90 -0.67 11.76 15.94
C THR A 90 -2.04 12.28 16.40
N GLY A 91 -3.11 11.54 16.13
CA GLY A 91 -4.48 11.88 16.53
C GLY A 91 -5.17 12.94 15.66
N LYS A 92 -4.51 13.42 14.60
CA LYS A 92 -5.03 14.39 13.63
C LYS A 92 -5.87 13.70 12.56
N LEU A 93 -6.96 13.06 13.00
CA LEU A 93 -7.75 12.17 12.14
C LEU A 93 -8.44 12.90 10.98
N ALA A 94 -8.81 14.17 11.14
CA ALA A 94 -9.45 14.95 10.08
C ALA A 94 -8.46 15.26 8.94
N GLU A 95 -7.24 15.67 9.29
CA GLU A 95 -6.15 15.90 8.35
C GLU A 95 -5.71 14.61 7.67
N ALA A 96 -5.70 13.49 8.40
CA ALA A 96 -5.40 12.17 7.85
C ALA A 96 -6.43 11.75 6.79
N GLN A 97 -7.72 11.95 7.07
CA GLN A 97 -8.83 11.69 6.14
C GLN A 97 -8.71 12.57 4.90
N SER A 98 -8.61 13.89 5.09
CA SER A 98 -8.51 14.85 3.99
C SER A 98 -7.31 14.56 3.09
N THR A 99 -6.15 14.24 3.69
CA THR A 99 -4.96 13.85 2.94
C THR A 99 -5.20 12.57 2.13
N ALA A 100 -5.82 11.55 2.71
CA ALA A 100 -6.08 10.28 2.02
C ALA A 100 -7.08 10.45 0.86
N GLU A 101 -8.20 11.15 1.09
CA GLU A 101 -9.23 11.42 0.07
C GLU A 101 -8.65 12.22 -1.09
N ALA A 102 -7.99 13.35 -0.82
CA ALA A 102 -7.38 14.17 -1.86
C ALA A 102 -6.28 13.42 -2.62
N SER A 103 -5.53 12.53 -1.95
CA SER A 103 -4.54 11.68 -2.60
C SER A 103 -5.18 10.65 -3.54
N LEU A 104 -6.32 10.08 -3.16
CA LEU A 104 -7.08 9.15 -4.01
C LEU A 104 -7.64 9.88 -5.24
N ASP A 105 -8.17 11.09 -5.08
CA ASP A 105 -8.65 11.91 -6.20
C ASP A 105 -7.52 12.30 -7.15
N LEU A 106 -6.35 12.63 -6.59
CA LEU A 106 -5.14 12.90 -7.35
C LEU A 106 -4.67 11.68 -8.18
N ILE A 107 -4.82 10.45 -7.66
CA ILE A 107 -4.53 9.23 -8.43
C ILE A 107 -5.57 9.05 -9.55
N ARG A 108 -6.85 9.29 -9.25
CA ARG A 108 -7.96 9.17 -10.23
C ARG A 108 -7.82 10.16 -11.40
N SER A 109 -7.18 11.30 -11.19
CA SER A 109 -6.93 12.28 -12.26
C SER A 109 -5.87 11.80 -13.27
N VAL A 110 -5.09 10.76 -12.97
CA VAL A 110 -4.12 10.19 -13.90
C VAL A 110 -4.85 9.31 -14.91
N ARG A 111 -4.73 9.64 -16.20
CA ARG A 111 -5.29 8.83 -17.29
C ARG A 111 -4.77 7.40 -17.21
N GLN A 112 -5.67 6.46 -16.91
CA GLN A 112 -5.35 5.04 -16.94
C GLN A 112 -5.30 4.55 -18.40
N PRO A 113 -4.41 3.59 -18.71
CA PRO A 113 -4.42 2.94 -20.01
C PRO A 113 -5.73 2.16 -20.19
N GLU A 114 -6.29 2.17 -21.39
CA GLU A 114 -7.52 1.42 -21.72
C GLU A 114 -7.34 -0.09 -21.56
N SER A 115 -6.13 -0.58 -21.85
CA SER A 115 -5.74 -1.96 -21.63
C SER A 115 -4.29 -2.04 -21.19
N ILE A 116 -4.02 -2.83 -20.14
CA ILE A 116 -2.65 -3.12 -19.70
C ILE A 116 -1.91 -4.00 -20.73
N ALA A 117 -2.65 -4.82 -21.48
CA ALA A 117 -2.06 -5.72 -22.47
C ALA A 117 -1.53 -5.00 -23.73
N SER A 118 -2.00 -3.78 -24.00
CA SER A 118 -1.61 -3.00 -25.19
C SER A 118 -0.44 -2.03 -24.96
N ILE A 119 0.06 -1.92 -23.73
CA ILE A 119 1.14 -0.99 -23.36
C ILE A 119 2.44 -1.72 -23.03
N SER A 120 3.55 -0.99 -23.06
CA SER A 120 4.86 -1.56 -22.74
C SER A 120 4.95 -2.02 -21.27
N PRO A 121 5.75 -3.06 -20.96
CA PRO A 121 5.90 -3.54 -19.58
C PRO A 121 6.32 -2.47 -18.55
N PRO A 122 7.22 -1.52 -18.84
CA PRO A 122 7.51 -0.42 -17.92
C PRO A 122 6.30 0.48 -17.63
N HIS A 123 5.48 0.76 -18.65
CA HIS A 123 4.26 1.56 -18.50
C HIS A 123 3.21 0.79 -17.69
N ALA A 124 2.98 -0.48 -18.02
CA ALA A 124 2.10 -1.37 -17.26
C ALA A 124 2.50 -1.38 -15.77
N LEU A 125 3.78 -1.58 -15.48
CA LEU A 125 4.28 -1.64 -14.11
C LEU A 125 4.08 -0.32 -13.35
N HIS A 126 4.19 0.82 -14.05
CA HIS A 126 3.88 2.11 -13.46
C HIS A 126 2.40 2.24 -13.12
N ALA A 127 1.48 1.93 -14.04
CA ALA A 127 0.04 1.99 -13.80
C ALA A 127 -0.36 1.06 -12.64
N LEU A 128 0.17 -0.16 -12.61
CA LEU A 128 -0.04 -1.11 -11.51
C LEU A 128 0.52 -0.59 -10.17
N THR A 129 1.63 0.15 -10.19
CA THR A 129 2.15 0.79 -8.98
C THR A 129 1.19 1.86 -8.47
N LEU A 130 0.57 2.66 -9.34
CA LEU A 130 -0.42 3.67 -8.93
C LEU A 130 -1.65 3.00 -8.30
N LEU A 131 -2.15 1.91 -8.91
CA LEU A 131 -3.26 1.13 -8.38
C LEU A 131 -2.94 0.51 -7.01
N GLN A 132 -1.73 -0.03 -6.83
CA GLN A 132 -1.31 -0.53 -5.52
C GLN A 132 -1.22 0.59 -4.48
N ARG A 133 -0.78 1.79 -4.86
CA ARG A 133 -0.72 2.95 -3.95
C ARG A 133 -2.11 3.45 -3.57
N SER A 134 -3.08 3.41 -4.48
CA SER A 134 -4.46 3.72 -4.12
C SER A 134 -5.04 2.71 -3.13
N SER A 135 -4.70 1.41 -3.25
CA SER A 135 -5.10 0.41 -2.24
C SER A 135 -4.55 0.72 -0.85
N VAL A 136 -3.28 1.12 -0.74
CA VAL A 136 -2.68 1.50 0.55
C VAL A 136 -3.39 2.71 1.17
N LEU A 137 -3.65 3.74 0.38
CA LEU A 137 -4.40 4.92 0.84
C LEU A 137 -5.84 4.59 1.23
N ALA A 138 -6.49 3.65 0.53
CA ALA A 138 -7.82 3.19 0.87
C ALA A 138 -7.85 2.44 2.21
N ILE A 139 -6.82 1.63 2.54
CA ILE A 139 -6.69 1.03 3.88
C ILE A 139 -6.56 2.11 4.93
N HIS A 140 -5.63 3.07 4.75
CA HIS A 140 -5.46 4.17 5.71
C HIS A 140 -6.77 4.96 5.92
N LEU A 141 -7.49 5.25 4.84
CA LEU A 141 -8.78 5.93 4.92
C LEU A 141 -9.80 5.09 5.69
N ALA A 142 -9.87 3.78 5.46
CA ALA A 142 -10.76 2.89 6.19
C ALA A 142 -10.46 2.90 7.70
N GLU A 143 -9.19 2.84 8.08
CA GLU A 143 -8.74 2.89 9.48
C GLU A 143 -9.07 4.24 10.13
N VAL A 144 -8.80 5.35 9.44
CA VAL A 144 -9.11 6.69 9.93
C VAL A 144 -10.61 6.88 10.13
N LEU A 145 -11.44 6.46 9.16
CA LEU A 145 -12.90 6.54 9.26
C LEU A 145 -13.41 5.70 10.44
N TYR A 146 -12.83 4.51 10.64
CA TYR A 146 -13.17 3.67 11.79
C TYR A 146 -12.79 4.34 13.12
N ALA A 147 -11.57 4.91 13.21
CA ALA A 147 -11.09 5.63 14.40
C ALA A 147 -11.92 6.89 14.71
N GLN A 148 -12.52 7.52 13.70
CA GLN A 148 -13.47 8.62 13.85
C GLN A 148 -14.90 8.14 14.22
N ASN A 149 -15.11 6.86 14.50
CA ASN A 149 -16.42 6.26 14.79
C ASN A 149 -17.44 6.43 13.65
N LYS A 150 -16.98 6.45 12.38
CA LYS A 150 -17.90 6.38 11.22
C LYS A 150 -18.52 4.98 11.13
N PRO A 151 -19.67 4.84 10.44
CA PRO A 151 -20.29 3.53 10.27
C PRO A 151 -19.32 2.50 9.66
N THR A 152 -19.20 1.34 10.31
CA THR A 152 -18.27 0.25 9.92
C THR A 152 -18.38 -0.13 8.45
N ILE A 153 -19.59 -0.05 7.88
CA ILE A 153 -19.85 -0.38 6.48
C ILE A 153 -18.97 0.44 5.52
N VAL A 154 -18.69 1.70 5.85
CA VAL A 154 -17.87 2.59 5.01
C VAL A 154 -16.41 2.12 5.03
N SER A 155 -15.86 1.80 6.20
CA SER A 155 -14.51 1.23 6.31
C SER A 155 -14.40 -0.10 5.56
N THR A 156 -15.39 -1.00 5.69
CA THR A 156 -15.37 -2.29 4.97
C THR A 156 -15.45 -2.13 3.45
N GLN A 157 -16.16 -1.11 2.93
CA GLN A 157 -16.21 -0.84 1.49
C GLN A 157 -14.83 -0.41 0.96
N TRP A 158 -14.12 0.45 1.69
CA TRP A 158 -12.76 0.85 1.35
C TRP A 158 -11.76 -0.31 1.43
N LEU A 159 -11.87 -1.17 2.46
CA LEU A 159 -11.04 -2.37 2.59
C LEU A 159 -11.29 -3.36 1.45
N SER A 160 -12.56 -3.62 1.09
CA SER A 160 -12.90 -4.49 -0.06
C SER A 160 -12.30 -3.93 -1.35
N THR A 161 -12.43 -2.62 -1.59
CA THR A 161 -11.86 -1.95 -2.76
C THR A 161 -10.32 -2.07 -2.78
N ALA A 162 -9.68 -1.90 -1.63
CA ALA A 162 -8.24 -2.02 -1.49
C ALA A 162 -7.75 -3.43 -1.79
N ALA A 163 -8.43 -4.44 -1.25
CA ALA A 163 -8.15 -5.85 -1.46
C ALA A 163 -8.29 -6.24 -2.94
N GLU A 164 -9.44 -5.97 -3.55
CA GLU A 164 -9.74 -6.29 -4.95
C GLU A 164 -8.76 -5.61 -5.92
N SER A 165 -8.41 -4.35 -5.66
CA SER A 165 -7.45 -3.60 -6.46
C SER A 165 -6.04 -4.16 -6.35
N SER A 166 -5.62 -4.58 -5.15
CA SER A 166 -4.31 -5.21 -4.94
C SER A 166 -4.25 -6.61 -5.55
N GLU A 167 -5.32 -7.40 -5.44
CA GLU A 167 -5.44 -8.69 -6.13
C GLU A 167 -5.40 -8.54 -7.65
N ARG A 168 -6.02 -7.50 -8.20
CA ARG A 168 -5.90 -7.19 -9.64
C ARG A 168 -4.44 -6.99 -10.03
N VAL A 169 -3.65 -6.27 -9.23
CA VAL A 169 -2.21 -6.11 -9.48
C VAL A 169 -1.48 -7.44 -9.48
N ILE A 170 -1.78 -8.30 -8.50
CA ILE A 170 -1.21 -9.66 -8.40
C ILE A 170 -1.51 -10.44 -9.69
N ARG A 171 -2.79 -10.52 -10.08
CA ARG A 171 -3.24 -11.25 -11.27
C ARG A 171 -2.57 -10.77 -12.56
N VAL A 172 -2.46 -9.45 -12.76
CA VAL A 172 -1.79 -8.90 -13.94
C VAL A 172 -0.30 -9.25 -13.94
N LEU A 173 0.39 -9.15 -12.79
CA LEU A 173 1.81 -9.47 -12.70
C LEU A 173 2.10 -10.96 -12.90
N THR A 174 1.15 -11.85 -12.57
CA THR A 174 1.29 -13.31 -12.76
C THR A 174 0.69 -13.82 -14.07
N GLY A 175 -0.04 -12.99 -14.81
CA GLY A 175 -0.76 -13.41 -16.02
C GLY A 175 -2.01 -14.23 -15.74
N SER A 176 -2.53 -14.16 -14.51
CA SER A 176 -3.78 -14.84 -14.15
C SER A 176 -4.99 -14.10 -14.74
N PRO A 177 -6.08 -14.81 -15.07
CA PRO A 177 -7.29 -14.20 -15.62
C PRO A 177 -7.89 -13.15 -14.66
N LEU A 178 -8.28 -12.00 -15.18
CA LEU A 178 -8.97 -10.97 -14.40
C LEU A 178 -10.41 -11.36 -14.05
N ASN A 179 -11.05 -12.13 -14.94
CA ASN A 179 -12.42 -12.62 -14.76
C ASN A 179 -12.37 -14.05 -14.20
N THR A 180 -12.24 -14.17 -12.89
CA THR A 180 -12.81 -15.34 -12.20
C THR A 180 -14.31 -15.07 -12.14
N GLY A 181 -15.16 -16.02 -12.50
CA GLY A 181 -16.62 -15.82 -12.49
C GLY A 181 -17.17 -15.38 -11.12
N THR A 182 -18.50 -15.35 -10.98
CA THR A 182 -19.18 -15.00 -9.72
C THR A 182 -18.72 -15.83 -8.51
N ASP A 183 -18.08 -16.98 -8.75
CA ASP A 183 -17.28 -17.65 -7.74
C ASP A 183 -15.99 -16.87 -7.50
N ARG A 184 -15.98 -16.12 -6.38
CA ARG A 184 -14.79 -15.57 -5.69
C ARG A 184 -13.86 -16.70 -5.21
N ALA A 185 -13.52 -17.64 -6.10
CA ALA A 185 -12.50 -18.63 -5.85
C ALA A 185 -11.22 -17.88 -5.45
N LEU A 186 -10.62 -18.31 -4.34
CA LEU A 186 -9.37 -17.78 -3.83
C LEU A 186 -8.36 -17.67 -4.99
N VAL A 187 -7.81 -16.48 -5.19
CA VAL A 187 -6.78 -16.26 -6.22
C VAL A 187 -5.58 -17.07 -5.82
N THR A 188 -5.39 -18.27 -6.40
CA THR A 188 -4.16 -19.04 -6.19
C THR A 188 -2.99 -18.17 -6.60
N PRO A 189 -2.17 -17.64 -5.67
CA PRO A 189 -1.06 -16.79 -6.04
C PRO A 189 -0.10 -17.67 -6.83
N ALA A 190 -0.01 -17.44 -8.14
CA ALA A 190 1.01 -18.10 -8.93
C ALA A 190 2.36 -17.68 -8.36
N ASN A 191 3.24 -18.65 -8.11
CA ASN A 191 4.53 -18.37 -7.48
C ASN A 191 5.46 -17.53 -8.36
N THR A 192 5.08 -17.28 -9.62
CA THR A 192 5.98 -16.72 -10.62
C THR A 192 5.34 -15.54 -11.35
N ILE A 193 6.01 -14.39 -11.28
CA ILE A 193 5.71 -13.19 -12.06
C ILE A 193 5.98 -13.49 -13.54
N GLN A 194 5.23 -12.88 -14.45
CA GLN A 194 5.39 -13.07 -15.89
C GLN A 194 6.84 -12.85 -16.35
N PRO A 195 7.36 -13.68 -17.29
CA PRO A 195 8.72 -13.56 -17.81
C PRO A 195 9.05 -12.19 -18.41
N SER A 196 8.05 -11.49 -18.96
CA SER A 196 8.18 -10.14 -19.51
C SER A 196 8.78 -9.13 -18.53
N TYR A 197 8.51 -9.28 -17.23
CA TYR A 197 9.09 -8.45 -16.17
C TYR A 197 10.40 -9.01 -15.63
N LEU A 198 10.54 -10.35 -15.56
CA LEU A 198 11.70 -10.99 -14.95
C LEU A 198 12.94 -11.03 -15.84
N ASN A 199 12.76 -11.10 -17.17
CA ASN A 199 13.85 -11.17 -18.15
C ASN A 199 14.55 -9.82 -18.33
N ASN A 200 13.94 -8.72 -17.88
CA ASN A 200 14.54 -7.40 -17.91
C ASN A 200 15.08 -7.01 -16.53
N ALA A 201 16.40 -6.83 -16.42
CA ALA A 201 17.07 -6.49 -15.17
C ALA A 201 16.51 -5.22 -14.48
N SER A 202 16.08 -4.24 -15.27
CA SER A 202 15.51 -2.98 -14.74
C SER A 202 14.09 -3.14 -14.20
N LEU A 203 13.32 -4.13 -14.68
CA LEU A 203 11.93 -4.37 -14.30
C LEU A 203 11.78 -5.45 -13.23
N LYS A 204 12.70 -6.42 -13.18
CA LYS A 204 12.66 -7.56 -12.26
C LYS A 204 12.46 -7.10 -10.81
N ARG A 205 13.32 -6.22 -10.30
CA ARG A 205 13.25 -5.77 -8.91
C ARG A 205 11.96 -4.99 -8.61
N PRO A 206 11.57 -3.97 -9.40
CA PRO A 206 10.30 -3.27 -9.18
C PRO A 206 9.08 -4.19 -9.26
N ALA A 207 9.02 -5.11 -10.22
CA ALA A 207 7.90 -6.06 -10.36
C ALA A 207 7.82 -7.04 -9.17
N THR A 208 8.95 -7.61 -8.74
CA THR A 208 8.99 -8.46 -7.54
C THR A 208 8.59 -7.71 -6.27
N SER A 209 9.03 -6.46 -6.14
CA SER A 209 8.66 -5.63 -4.98
C SER A 209 7.17 -5.29 -5.01
N LEU A 210 6.63 -4.92 -6.17
CA LEU A 210 5.21 -4.62 -6.33
C LEU A 210 4.33 -5.83 -6.06
N TYR A 211 4.69 -7.01 -6.57
CA TYR A 211 3.97 -8.26 -6.30
C TYR A 211 3.89 -8.55 -4.80
N ARG A 212 5.03 -8.48 -4.09
CA ARG A 212 5.09 -8.64 -2.63
C ARG A 212 4.21 -7.61 -1.92
N ASP A 213 4.35 -6.34 -2.29
CA ASP A 213 3.63 -5.24 -1.63
C ASP A 213 2.12 -5.35 -1.85
N SER A 214 1.66 -5.75 -3.05
CA SER A 214 0.26 -6.01 -3.34
C SER A 214 -0.29 -7.20 -2.55
N ARG A 215 0.47 -8.30 -2.41
CA ARG A 215 0.08 -9.44 -1.56
C ARG A 215 -0.15 -9.01 -0.11
N ARG A 216 0.81 -8.27 0.46
CA ARG A 216 0.68 -7.74 1.83
C ARG A 216 -0.51 -6.80 1.98
N THR A 217 -0.70 -5.89 1.01
CA THR A 217 -1.81 -4.92 1.02
C THR A 217 -3.16 -5.63 0.98
N ALA A 218 -3.32 -6.62 0.10
CA ALA A 218 -4.55 -7.40 0.01
C ALA A 218 -4.79 -8.24 1.27
N ALA A 219 -3.76 -8.90 1.79
CA ALA A 219 -3.87 -9.70 3.02
C ALA A 219 -4.27 -8.84 4.23
N GLU A 220 -3.68 -7.65 4.37
CA GLU A 220 -4.04 -6.70 5.43
C GLU A 220 -5.48 -6.23 5.32
N ALA A 221 -5.90 -5.85 4.10
CA ALA A 221 -7.28 -5.40 3.87
C ALA A 221 -8.32 -6.48 4.21
N TRP A 222 -8.05 -7.74 3.85
CA TRP A 222 -8.90 -8.86 4.21
C TRP A 222 -8.88 -9.16 5.71
N ASN A 223 -7.71 -9.09 6.36
CA ASN A 223 -7.58 -9.29 7.80
C ASN A 223 -8.38 -8.23 8.58
N LEU A 224 -8.23 -6.96 8.23
CA LEU A 224 -9.01 -5.87 8.82
C LEU A 224 -10.51 -6.01 8.56
N THR A 225 -10.90 -6.47 7.37
CA THR A 225 -12.31 -6.77 7.05
C THR A 225 -12.86 -7.86 7.98
N GLY A 226 -12.08 -8.93 8.20
CA GLY A 226 -12.43 -9.99 9.15
C GLY A 226 -12.65 -9.45 10.57
N ILE A 227 -11.72 -8.61 11.06
CA ILE A 227 -11.83 -7.97 12.39
C ILE A 227 -13.14 -7.19 12.53
N LEU A 228 -13.51 -6.39 11.52
CA LEU A 228 -14.71 -5.57 11.54
C LEU A 228 -16.02 -6.37 11.45
N LEU A 229 -15.99 -7.54 10.81
CA LEU A 229 -17.15 -8.40 10.63
C LEU A 229 -17.34 -9.39 11.78
N GLU A 230 -16.28 -9.73 12.51
CA GLU A 230 -16.27 -10.88 13.42
C GLU A 230 -17.41 -10.92 14.44
N VAL A 231 -17.81 -9.77 14.98
CA VAL A 231 -18.90 -9.69 15.97
C VAL A 231 -20.27 -9.86 15.32
N LYS A 232 -20.46 -9.34 14.10
CA LYS A 232 -21.77 -9.28 13.43
C LYS A 232 -22.04 -10.48 12.55
N ASP A 233 -21.01 -10.95 11.85
CA ASP A 233 -21.07 -12.10 10.94
C ASP A 233 -19.73 -12.89 11.03
N PRO A 234 -19.62 -13.80 12.01
CA PRO A 234 -18.44 -14.64 12.18
C PRO A 234 -18.09 -15.49 10.96
N LYS A 235 -19.09 -15.88 10.15
CA LYS A 235 -18.87 -16.71 8.96
C LYS A 235 -18.22 -15.88 7.86
N ALA A 236 -18.74 -14.67 7.59
CA ALA A 236 -18.12 -13.76 6.64
C ALA A 236 -16.72 -13.32 7.10
N ALA A 237 -16.52 -13.11 8.41
CA ALA A 237 -15.21 -12.82 8.96
C ALA A 237 -14.21 -13.96 8.74
N LEU A 238 -14.63 -15.21 8.93
CA LEU A 238 -13.79 -16.38 8.65
C LEU A 238 -13.35 -16.42 7.18
N VAL A 239 -14.28 -16.18 6.23
CA VAL A 239 -13.94 -16.10 4.80
C VAL A 239 -12.91 -15.01 4.55
N ALA A 240 -13.07 -13.81 5.13
CA ALA A 240 -12.09 -12.74 5.00
C ALA A 240 -10.71 -13.15 5.55
N TYR A 241 -10.66 -13.80 6.73
CA TYR A 241 -9.40 -14.32 7.27
C TYR A 241 -8.77 -15.41 6.41
N GLU A 242 -9.57 -16.30 5.78
CA GLU A 242 -9.08 -17.30 4.84
C GLU A 242 -8.41 -16.66 3.62
N HIS A 243 -9.02 -15.62 3.06
CA HIS A 243 -8.41 -14.83 1.99
C HIS A 243 -7.08 -14.19 2.45
N ALA A 244 -7.05 -13.60 3.65
CA ALA A 244 -5.84 -12.99 4.20
C ALA A 244 -4.70 -14.02 4.37
N VAL A 245 -5.01 -15.19 4.95
CA VAL A 245 -4.07 -16.31 5.11
C VAL A 245 -3.57 -16.80 3.76
N HIS A 246 -4.45 -16.95 2.78
CA HIS A 246 -4.08 -17.39 1.44
C HIS A 246 -3.09 -16.43 0.77
N LEU A 247 -3.30 -15.12 0.92
CA LEU A 247 -2.45 -14.10 0.34
C LEU A 247 -1.13 -13.91 1.10
N ALA A 248 -1.11 -14.07 2.42
CA ALA A 248 0.10 -13.91 3.24
C ALA A 248 0.93 -15.20 3.37
N GLY A 249 0.31 -16.37 3.16
CA GLY A 249 0.88 -17.69 3.39
C GLY A 249 1.63 -18.29 2.20
N SER A 250 2.41 -19.33 2.49
CA SER A 250 3.11 -20.12 1.48
C SER A 250 2.13 -21.00 0.71
N SER A 251 2.36 -21.14 -0.61
CA SER A 251 1.65 -22.11 -1.44
C SER A 251 2.18 -23.53 -1.29
N GLU A 252 3.39 -23.68 -0.76
CA GLU A 252 4.06 -24.98 -0.57
C GLU A 252 3.69 -25.64 0.76
N GLU A 253 3.44 -24.84 1.80
CA GLU A 253 3.20 -25.36 3.14
C GLU A 253 2.15 -24.56 3.90
N HIS A 254 1.11 -25.27 4.35
CA HIS A 254 0.04 -24.68 5.15
C HIS A 254 0.57 -24.21 6.51
N GLY A 255 0.12 -23.04 6.97
CA GLY A 255 0.54 -22.48 8.25
C GLY A 255 1.92 -21.82 8.25
N LYS A 256 2.58 -21.70 7.08
CA LYS A 256 3.82 -20.93 6.95
C LYS A 256 3.63 -19.61 6.18
N PRO A 257 4.38 -18.55 6.53
CA PRO A 257 4.38 -17.31 5.77
C PRO A 257 4.98 -17.52 4.38
N ALA A 258 4.50 -16.75 3.40
CA ALA A 258 5.12 -16.68 2.08
C ALA A 258 6.53 -16.05 2.13
N ASP A 259 7.31 -16.20 1.04
CA ASP A 259 8.56 -15.46 0.87
C ASP A 259 8.33 -13.96 1.08
N LYS A 260 9.11 -13.37 2.01
CA LYS A 260 9.04 -11.96 2.40
C LYS A 260 7.68 -11.53 2.98
N THR A 261 6.85 -12.39 3.53
CA THR A 261 5.86 -11.96 4.53
C THR A 261 6.59 -11.69 5.86
N LEU A 262 6.32 -10.58 6.56
CA LEU A 262 6.96 -10.35 7.86
C LEU A 262 6.40 -11.34 8.87
N LYS A 263 7.26 -11.85 9.76
CA LYS A 263 6.84 -12.77 10.82
C LYS A 263 5.72 -12.18 11.69
N VAL A 264 5.84 -10.91 12.06
CA VAL A 264 4.83 -10.20 12.87
C VAL A 264 3.48 -10.09 12.17
N ASP A 265 3.47 -9.73 10.88
CA ASP A 265 2.23 -9.64 10.10
C ASP A 265 1.57 -11.04 10.00
N TRP A 266 2.37 -12.07 9.75
CA TRP A 266 1.90 -13.45 9.66
C TRP A 266 1.28 -13.95 10.97
N GLU A 267 1.93 -13.71 12.11
CA GLU A 267 1.44 -14.14 13.42
C GLU A 267 0.06 -13.54 13.73
N ILE A 268 -0.17 -12.27 13.37
CA ILE A 268 -1.46 -11.60 13.53
C ILE A 268 -2.52 -12.26 12.63
N ILE A 269 -2.25 -12.37 11.33
CA ILE A 269 -3.21 -12.91 10.35
C ILE A 269 -3.56 -14.37 10.70
N TRP A 270 -2.54 -15.19 10.96
CA TRP A 270 -2.72 -16.60 11.29
C TRP A 270 -3.42 -16.79 12.64
N GLY A 271 -3.08 -15.98 13.64
CA GLY A 271 -3.71 -16.00 14.96
C GLY A 271 -5.21 -15.68 14.90
N ASN A 272 -5.60 -14.65 14.13
CA ASN A 272 -7.01 -14.30 13.93
C ASN A 272 -7.80 -15.42 13.27
N TYR A 273 -7.26 -15.97 12.17
CA TYR A 273 -7.88 -17.07 11.45
C TYR A 273 -8.08 -18.32 12.32
N THR A 274 -7.00 -18.81 12.94
CA THR A 274 -7.04 -20.05 13.74
C THR A 274 -7.98 -19.93 14.93
N ARG A 275 -7.95 -18.78 15.63
CA ARG A 275 -8.83 -18.49 16.77
C ARG A 275 -10.30 -18.46 16.38
N LEU A 276 -10.67 -17.86 15.25
CA LEU A 276 -12.07 -17.82 14.83
C LEU A 276 -12.53 -19.18 14.28
N LYS A 277 -11.68 -19.85 13.50
CA LYS A 277 -11.95 -21.18 12.96
C LYS A 277 -12.26 -22.19 14.06
N SER A 278 -11.47 -22.22 15.13
CA SER A 278 -11.71 -23.13 16.25
C SER A 278 -13.06 -22.88 16.95
N LYS A 279 -13.47 -21.61 17.07
CA LYS A 279 -14.76 -21.23 17.68
C LYS A 279 -15.97 -21.65 16.84
N ILE A 280 -15.84 -21.69 15.51
CA ILE A 280 -16.95 -22.05 14.60
C ILE A 280 -17.06 -23.57 14.43
N GLN A 281 -15.94 -24.30 14.59
CA GLN A 281 -15.90 -25.76 14.46
C GLN A 281 -16.24 -26.52 15.76
N THR A 282 -16.36 -25.83 16.88
CA THR A 282 -16.80 -26.38 18.17
C THR A 282 -18.31 -26.22 18.31
#